data_AF-A0A955LTT4-F1
#
_entry.id   AF-A0A955LTT4-F1
#
_cell.length_a   1.000
_cell.length_b   1.000
_cell.length_c   1.000
_cell.angle_alpha   90.00
_cell.angle_beta   90.00
_cell.angle_gamma   90.00
#
_symmetry.space_group_name_H-M   'P 1'
#
loop_
_entity.id
_entity.type
_entity.pdbx_description
1 polymer ?
#
loop_
_entity_poly.entity_id
_entity_poly.type
_entity_poly.pdbx_seq_one_letter_code
_entity_poly.pdbx_strand_id
1 'polypeptide(L)' 'ELIRNGRFTSQHFEIEDEIIFEAVRLNMALGHVEVETVYSDEESYINPVADTYRFISFLIRYILTR' A
#
# COMPACT_ATOMS: atom_id res chain seq x y z
N GLU A 1 10.08 -5.52 -13.27
CA GLU A 1 8.96 -6.31 -13.84
C GLU A 1 7.63 -5.87 -13.26
N LEU A 2 7.48 -5.80 -11.93
CA LEU A 2 6.30 -5.27 -11.24
C LEU A 2 5.80 -3.93 -11.80
N ILE A 3 6.65 -2.89 -11.85
CA ILE A 3 6.23 -1.56 -12.35
C ILE A 3 5.79 -1.60 -13.82
N ARG A 4 6.33 -2.52 -14.62
CA ARG A 4 6.02 -2.63 -16.06
C ARG A 4 4.72 -3.38 -16.33
N ASN A 5 4.39 -4.36 -15.48
CA ASN A 5 3.26 -5.28 -15.70
C ASN A 5 2.09 -5.04 -14.74
N GLY A 6 2.36 -4.42 -13.58
CA GLY A 6 1.37 -4.06 -12.58
C GLY A 6 0.47 -2.94 -13.10
N ARG A 7 -0.81 -3.01 -12.74
CA ARG A 7 -1.77 -1.97 -13.08
C ARG A 7 -2.14 -1.22 -11.81
N PHE A 8 -1.55 -0.03 -11.64
CA PHE A 8 -1.76 0.80 -10.46
C PHE A 8 -2.84 1.85 -10.72
N THR A 9 -3.74 2.00 -9.75
CA THR A 9 -4.90 2.90 -9.82
C THR A 9 -5.11 3.69 -8.53
N SER A 10 -4.45 3.32 -7.44
CA SER A 10 -4.55 4.01 -6.17
C SER A 10 -3.58 5.19 -6.07
N GLN A 11 -3.76 6.02 -5.04
CA GLN A 11 -2.98 7.23 -4.77
C GLN A 11 -2.62 7.24 -3.28
N HIS A 12 -1.87 8.25 -2.82
CA HIS A 12 -1.48 8.40 -1.40
C HIS A 12 -0.85 7.10 -0.84
N PHE A 13 -1.15 6.72 0.41
CA PHE A 13 -0.61 5.52 1.04
C PHE A 13 -1.12 4.22 0.37
N GLU A 14 -2.29 4.26 -0.26
CA GLU A 14 -2.88 3.08 -0.91
C GLU A 14 -2.07 2.56 -2.09
N ILE A 15 -1.17 3.38 -2.68
CA ILE A 15 -0.29 2.90 -3.77
C ILE A 15 0.77 1.94 -3.26
N GLU A 16 1.26 2.15 -2.05
CA GLU A 16 2.26 1.28 -1.44
C GLU A 16 1.66 -0.11 -1.18
N ASP A 17 0.41 -0.15 -0.70
CA ASP A 17 -0.36 -1.38 -0.54
C ASP A 17 -0.63 -2.07 -1.90
N GLU A 18 -1.06 -1.31 -2.92
CA GLU A 18 -1.34 -1.84 -4.26
C GLU A 18 -0.11 -2.47 -4.90
N ILE A 19 1.08 -1.89 -4.69
CA ILE A 19 2.37 -2.43 -5.12
C ILE A 19 2.60 -3.82 -4.52
N ILE A 20 2.37 -3.99 -3.23
CA ILE A 20 2.54 -5.28 -2.55
C ILE A 20 1.54 -6.30 -3.10
N PHE A 21 0.26 -5.91 -3.27
CA PHE A 21 -0.76 -6.83 -3.78
C PHE A 21 -0.48 -7.30 -5.22
N GLU A 22 -0.06 -6.40 -6.11
CA GLU A 22 0.30 -6.76 -7.48
C GLU A 22 1.57 -7.63 -7.54
N ALA A 23 2.54 -7.43 -6.63
CA ALA A 23 3.71 -8.31 -6.53
C ALA A 23 3.31 -9.75 -6.16
N VAL A 24 2.40 -9.90 -5.19
CA VAL A 24 1.86 -11.22 -4.82
C VAL A 24 1.11 -11.86 -5.98
N ARG A 25 0.28 -11.10 -6.70
CA ARG A 25 -0.45 -11.60 -7.89
C ARG A 25 0.47 -12.07 -9.00
N LEU A 26 1.62 -11.42 -9.17
CA LEU A 26 2.65 -11.84 -10.11
C LEU A 26 3.51 -13.01 -9.60
N ASN A 27 3.13 -13.65 -8.48
CA ASN A 27 3.87 -14.73 -7.82
C ASN A 27 5.32 -14.36 -7.47
N MET A 28 5.58 -13.08 -7.19
CA MET A 28 6.89 -12.62 -6.78
C MET A 28 7.11 -12.95 -5.29
N ALA A 29 8.36 -13.29 -4.93
CA ALA A 29 8.71 -13.51 -3.53
C ALA A 29 8.71 -12.18 -2.76
N LEU A 30 8.13 -12.19 -1.56
CA LEU A 30 8.17 -11.05 -0.63
C LEU A 30 9.26 -11.28 0.42
N GLY A 31 10.09 -10.26 0.64
CA GLY A 31 11.05 -10.19 1.72
C GLY A 31 10.72 -9.03 2.65
N HIS A 32 11.10 -9.16 3.92
CA HIS A 32 11.00 -8.09 4.90
C HIS A 32 12.39 -7.79 5.46
N VAL A 33 12.69 -6.50 5.62
CA VAL A 33 13.90 -6.01 6.27
C VAL A 33 13.44 -4.96 7.28
N GLU A 34 13.97 -5.03 8.49
CA GLU A 34 13.71 -4.04 9.53
C GLU A 34 14.40 -2.73 9.16
N VAL A 35 13.66 -1.62 9.26
CA VAL A 35 14.18 -0.27 9.00
C VAL A 35 13.82 0.60 10.20
N GLU A 36 14.83 1.22 10.81
CA GLU A 36 14.62 2.17 11.90
C GLU A 36 13.95 3.43 11.36
N THR A 37 12.92 3.90 12.07
CA THR A 37 12.26 5.16 11.74
C THR A 37 13.17 6.33 12.09
N VAL A 38 13.34 7.27 11.16
CA VAL A 38 14.10 8.52 11.40
C VAL A 38 13.27 9.62 12.09
N TYR A 39 12.04 9.30 12.51
CA TYR A 39 11.16 10.24 13.20
C TYR A 39 11.77 10.62 14.57
N SER A 40 11.78 11.92 14.85
CA SER A 40 12.12 12.52 16.14
C SER A 40 10.83 13.01 16.81
N ASP A 41 10.54 14.31 16.75
CA ASP A 41 9.36 14.93 17.37
C ASP A 41 8.24 15.23 16.34
N GLU A 42 8.28 14.64 15.15
CA GLU A 42 7.27 14.90 14.12
C GLU A 42 5.93 14.23 14.44
N GLU A 43 4.84 14.95 14.22
CA GLU A 43 3.50 14.37 14.25
C GLU A 43 3.25 13.54 12.99
N SER A 44 2.62 12.38 13.17
CA SER A 44 2.23 11.51 12.06
C SER A 44 1.25 12.24 11.14
N TYR A 45 1.51 12.19 9.83
CA TYR A 45 0.58 12.67 8.80
C TYR A 45 -0.66 11.75 8.65
N ILE A 46 -0.63 10.56 9.25
CA ILE A 46 -1.73 9.59 9.20
C ILE A 46 -2.77 9.93 10.27
N ASN A 47 -3.98 10.26 9.83
CA ASN A 47 -5.16 10.36 10.68
C ASN A 47 -5.73 8.95 10.94
N PRO A 48 -5.78 8.47 12.20
CA PRO A 48 -6.17 7.09 12.51
C PRO A 48 -7.56 6.68 12.04
N VAL A 49 -8.50 7.61 11.91
CA VAL A 49 -9.89 7.31 11.52
C VAL A 49 -10.07 7.47 10.01
N ALA A 50 -9.68 8.63 9.47
CA ALA A 50 -9.90 8.94 8.06
C ALA A 50 -9.07 8.06 7.14
N ASP A 51 -7.78 7.82 7.46
CA ASP A 51 -6.92 6.96 6.64
C ASP A 51 -7.30 5.49 6.76
N THR A 52 -7.73 5.02 7.93
CA THR A 52 -8.24 3.65 8.08
C THR A 52 -9.50 3.42 7.23
N TYR A 53 -10.44 4.37 7.23
CA TYR A 53 -11.61 4.29 6.36
C TYR A 53 -11.22 4.31 4.88
N ARG A 54 -10.26 5.16 4.49
CA ARG A 54 -9.75 5.23 3.12
C ARG A 54 -9.11 3.91 2.70
N PHE A 55 -8.32 3.29 3.56
CA PHE A 55 -7.72 1.98 3.35
C PHE A 55 -8.78 0.88 3.15
N ILE A 56 -9.80 0.81 4.03
CA ILE A 56 -10.87 -0.19 3.91
C ILE A 56 -11.65 -0.01 2.60
N SER A 57 -11.98 1.23 2.24
CA SER A 57 -12.65 1.56 0.99
C SER A 57 -11.82 1.14 -0.24
N PHE A 58 -10.51 1.44 -0.20
CA PHE A 58 -9.57 0.99 -1.22
C PHE A 58 -9.53 -0.53 -1.33
N LEU A 59 -9.42 -1.25 -0.21
CA LEU A 59 -9.36 -2.71 -0.18
C LEU A 59 -10.62 -3.34 -0.80
N ILE A 60 -11.81 -2.85 -0.42
CA ILE A 60 -13.08 -3.33 -0.98
C ILE A 60 -13.11 -3.08 -2.49
N ARG A 61 -12.74 -1.88 -2.95
CA ARG A 61 -12.70 -1.55 -4.38
C ARG A 61 -11.70 -2.41 -5.14
N TYR A 62 -10.52 -2.64 -4.57
CA TYR A 62 -9.46 -3.44 -5.17
C TYR A 62 -9.91 -4.89 -5.38
N ILE A 63 -10.56 -5.48 -4.37
CA ILE A 63 -11.11 -6.85 -4.45
C ILE A 63 -12.25 -6.95 -5.47
N LEU A 64 -13.13 -5.95 -5.55
CA LEU A 64 -14.27 -5.99 -6.47
C LEU A 64 -13.91 -5.73 -7.94
N THR A 65 -12.82 -5.03 -8.21
CA THR A 65 -12.45 -4.60 -9.57
C THR A 65 -11.44 -5.53 -10.25
N ARG A 66 -10.88 -6.50 -9.52
CA ARG A 66 -9.74 -7.31 -9.96
C ARG A 66 -9.91 -8.78 -9.62
#